data_AF-A0A7L1V6L1-F1
#
_entry.id   AF-A0A7L1V6L1-F1
#
_cell.length_a   1.000
_cell.length_b   1.000
_cell.length_c   1.000
_cell.angle_alpha   90.00
_cell.angle_beta   90.00
_cell.angle_gamma   90.00
#
_symmetry.space_group_name_H-M   'P 1'
#
loop_
_entity.id
_entity.type
_entity.pdbx_description
1 polymer ?
#
loop_
_entity_poly.entity_id
_entity_poly.type
_entity_poly.pdbx_seq_one_letter_code
_entity_poly.pdbx_strand_id
1 'polypeptide(L)'
;VFQNELDQVKAQLSLKEKEKRECQAVVDGLRDTLDVRNATIESLQKMLGESEMLCSSLKKQMKFLEQQQEDNRSSKEEARRLRNKLKTMERIEQLLQSQRPEVEEMIRETGFGQAAVEQLAIYCVSLKKEYENLKEARKTSAEMTEKMKKELFSVNNKLQKMTSELEKTKEELKCTQKDLKNADKEILSLKKKIDILQDTLKVPSATRETLSRLVFESPVPMELQHPKLHRPSHGNEINLDATYNVDTPEHQPCTTLFGPEKKQKLDKKPPPVVNLAKKVLKETVENGTLDLEDDALKGLLPAFIRNSFLSKKPSSGGLLGSHKNMGSVRTGYDGMGGRTKFIQPTNLEEIRPLSVRSKKKVSRPASAASSAFSSSSSQARMDTFL
;
A
#
# COMPACT_ATOMS: atom_id res chain seq x y z
N VAL A 1 91.37 11.44 -56.53
CA VAL A 1 90.36 12.40 -56.04
C VAL A 1 88.99 12.06 -56.63
N PHE A 2 88.80 12.10 -57.96
CA PHE A 2 87.51 11.81 -58.61
C PHE A 2 86.86 10.45 -58.33
N GLN A 3 87.65 9.37 -58.17
CA GLN A 3 87.10 8.03 -57.86
C GLN A 3 86.39 8.00 -56.50
N ASN A 4 86.96 8.65 -55.49
CA ASN A 4 86.39 8.69 -54.13
C ASN A 4 85.08 9.49 -54.10
N GLU A 5 85.00 10.58 -54.87
CA GLU A 5 83.78 11.40 -54.99
C GLU A 5 82.66 10.63 -55.70
N LEU A 6 82.99 9.90 -56.77
CA LEU A 6 82.05 9.05 -57.49
C LEU A 6 81.51 7.93 -56.59
N ASP A 7 82.38 7.29 -55.81
CA ASP A 7 81.98 6.22 -54.89
C ASP A 7 81.18 6.76 -53.70
N GLN A 8 81.47 7.98 -53.23
CA GLN A 8 80.67 8.69 -52.23
C GLN A 8 79.25 9.01 -52.75
N VAL A 9 79.12 9.52 -53.97
CA VAL A 9 77.81 9.82 -54.59
C VAL A 9 77.00 8.54 -54.82
N LYS A 10 77.64 7.43 -55.25
CA LYS A 10 76.97 6.14 -55.39
C LYS A 10 76.45 5.60 -54.06
N ALA A 11 77.24 5.71 -52.99
CA ALA A 11 76.82 5.30 -51.65
C ALA A 11 75.63 6.15 -51.16
N GLN A 12 75.66 7.46 -51.39
CA GLN A 12 74.54 8.35 -51.07
C GLN A 12 73.28 8.03 -51.89
N LEU A 13 73.42 7.74 -53.18
CA LEU A 13 72.30 7.34 -54.04
C LEU A 13 71.67 6.03 -53.55
N SER A 14 72.49 5.03 -53.24
CA SER A 14 72.02 3.74 -52.71
C SER A 14 71.29 3.90 -51.37
N LEU A 15 71.78 4.78 -50.49
CA LEU A 15 71.10 5.10 -49.24
C LEU A 15 69.74 5.75 -49.50
N LYS A 16 69.67 6.74 -50.40
CA LYS A 16 68.41 7.40 -50.78
C LYS A 16 67.42 6.46 -51.45
N GLU A 17 67.87 5.51 -52.25
CA GLU A 17 67.02 4.46 -52.84
C GLU A 17 66.46 3.51 -51.78
N LYS A 18 67.26 3.17 -50.76
CA LYS A 18 66.80 2.38 -49.62
C LYS A 18 65.75 3.15 -48.81
N GLU A 19 66.02 4.41 -48.45
CA GLU A 19 65.07 5.29 -47.76
C GLU A 19 63.77 5.45 -48.56
N LYS A 20 63.84 5.63 -49.89
CA LYS A 20 62.66 5.69 -50.76
C LYS A 20 61.83 4.41 -50.69
N ARG A 21 62.46 3.23 -50.71
CA ARG A 21 61.77 1.94 -50.57
C ARG A 21 61.11 1.78 -49.20
N GLU A 22 61.80 2.20 -48.14
CA GLU A 22 61.26 2.18 -46.77
C GLU A 22 60.06 3.13 -46.64
N CYS A 23 60.17 4.37 -47.12
CA CYS A 23 59.05 5.31 -47.18
C CYS A 23 57.88 4.76 -47.99
N GLN A 24 58.14 4.11 -49.13
CA GLN A 24 57.10 3.51 -49.95
C GLN A 24 56.37 2.38 -49.19
N ALA A 25 57.11 1.52 -48.49
CA ALA A 25 56.50 0.47 -47.66
C ALA A 25 55.63 1.03 -46.52
N VAL A 26 56.05 2.14 -45.90
CA VAL A 26 55.23 2.84 -44.90
C VAL A 26 53.96 3.41 -45.53
N VAL A 27 54.06 4.04 -46.70
CA VAL A 27 52.90 4.58 -47.42
C VAL A 27 51.91 3.47 -47.79
N ASP A 28 52.39 2.33 -48.27
CA ASP A 28 51.53 1.20 -48.62
C ASP A 28 50.85 0.61 -47.37
N GLY A 29 51.58 0.45 -46.25
CA GLY A 29 50.98 0.02 -44.98
C GLY A 29 49.95 1.00 -44.41
N LEU A 30 50.13 2.31 -44.61
CA LEU A 30 49.15 3.32 -44.24
C LEU A 30 47.90 3.25 -45.12
N ARG A 31 48.05 2.95 -46.43
CA ARG A 31 46.90 2.73 -47.33
C ARG A 31 46.09 1.52 -46.91
N ASP A 32 46.75 0.39 -46.67
CA ASP A 32 46.07 -0.83 -46.18
C ASP A 32 45.31 -0.57 -44.88
N THR A 33 45.93 0.18 -43.95
CA THR A 33 45.28 0.57 -42.70
C THR A 33 44.05 1.45 -42.95
N LEU A 34 44.16 2.41 -43.87
CA LEU A 34 43.05 3.31 -44.23
C LEU A 34 41.89 2.54 -44.88
N ASP A 35 42.18 1.57 -45.75
CA ASP A 35 41.18 0.73 -46.40
C ASP A 35 40.41 -0.13 -45.38
N VAL A 36 41.12 -0.75 -44.42
CA VAL A 36 40.48 -1.50 -43.32
C VAL A 36 39.61 -0.59 -42.46
N ARG A 37 40.06 0.64 -42.18
CA ARG A 37 39.27 1.62 -41.41
C ARG A 37 38.02 2.05 -42.16
N ASN A 38 38.12 2.32 -43.46
CA ASN A 38 36.98 2.67 -44.31
C ASN A 38 35.94 1.54 -44.33
N ALA A 39 36.37 0.29 -44.55
CA ALA A 39 35.47 -0.87 -44.52
C ALA A 39 34.78 -1.03 -43.14
N THR A 40 35.50 -0.75 -42.05
CA THR A 40 34.93 -0.78 -40.70
C THR A 40 33.89 0.32 -40.50
N ILE A 41 34.16 1.53 -40.98
CA ILE A 41 33.23 2.67 -40.91
C ILE A 41 31.93 2.35 -41.67
N GLU A 42 32.03 1.81 -42.88
CA GLU A 42 30.87 1.41 -43.68
C GLU A 42 30.03 0.34 -42.97
N SER A 43 30.68 -0.68 -42.40
CA SER A 43 29.99 -1.71 -41.63
C SER A 43 29.28 -1.14 -40.39
N LEU A 44 29.92 -0.22 -39.67
CA LEU A 44 29.32 0.42 -38.50
C LEU A 44 28.15 1.33 -38.88
N GLN A 45 28.26 2.08 -39.97
CA GLN A 45 27.17 2.91 -40.51
C GLN A 45 25.96 2.05 -40.90
N LYS A 46 26.20 0.90 -41.54
CA LYS A 46 25.13 -0.06 -41.86
C LYS A 46 24.42 -0.58 -40.60
N MET A 47 25.18 -1.04 -39.60
CA MET A 47 24.60 -1.53 -38.34
C MET A 47 23.85 -0.44 -37.58
N LEU A 48 24.34 0.81 -37.62
CA LEU A 48 23.65 1.96 -37.03
C LEU A 48 22.28 2.17 -37.69
N GLY A 49 22.21 2.19 -39.02
CA GLY A 49 20.95 2.34 -39.75
C GLY A 49 19.96 1.20 -39.47
N GLU A 50 20.43 -0.05 -39.39
CA GLU A 50 19.60 -1.21 -39.01
C GLU A 50 19.05 -1.05 -37.59
N SER A 51 19.88 -0.62 -36.64
CA SER A 51 19.46 -0.35 -35.26
C SER A 51 18.45 0.80 -35.18
N GLU A 52 18.60 1.86 -35.96
CA GLU A 52 17.66 2.99 -35.99
C GLU A 52 16.29 2.59 -36.55
N MET A 53 16.27 1.75 -37.59
CA MET A 53 15.05 1.16 -38.13
C MET A 53 14.34 0.28 -37.09
N LEU A 54 15.09 -0.56 -36.37
CA LEU A 54 14.56 -1.40 -35.29
C LEU A 54 13.96 -0.54 -34.17
N CYS A 55 14.68 0.47 -33.69
CA CYS A 55 14.19 1.41 -32.69
C CYS A 55 12.90 2.12 -33.14
N SER A 56 12.84 2.54 -34.40
CA SER A 56 11.65 3.16 -34.99
C SER A 56 10.46 2.20 -35.04
N SER A 57 10.69 0.93 -35.38
CA SER A 57 9.67 -0.12 -35.38
C SER A 57 9.14 -0.40 -33.97
N LEU A 58 10.05 -0.63 -33.01
CA LEU A 58 9.69 -0.87 -31.60
C LEU A 58 8.90 0.29 -31.01
N LYS A 59 9.28 1.54 -31.32
CA LYS A 59 8.53 2.73 -30.89
C LYS A 59 7.10 2.77 -31.45
N LYS A 60 6.90 2.34 -32.71
CA LYS A 60 5.55 2.22 -33.29
C LYS A 60 4.74 1.11 -32.59
N GLN A 61 5.36 -0.03 -32.31
CA GLN A 61 4.72 -1.13 -31.59
C GLN A 61 4.32 -0.72 -30.17
N MET A 62 5.19 -0.03 -29.43
CA MET A 62 4.87 0.49 -28.09
C MET A 62 3.65 1.41 -28.13
N LYS A 63 3.61 2.37 -29.06
CA LYS A 63 2.45 3.27 -29.22
C LYS A 63 1.17 2.53 -29.57
N PHE A 64 1.25 1.52 -30.43
CA PHE A 64 0.09 0.69 -30.77
C PHE A 64 -0.43 -0.08 -29.55
N LEU A 65 0.45 -0.65 -28.74
CA LEU A 65 0.08 -1.35 -27.50
C LEU A 65 -0.50 -0.41 -26.44
N GLU A 66 0.07 0.80 -26.29
CA GLU A 66 -0.47 1.84 -25.41
C GLU A 66 -1.90 2.23 -25.83
N GLN A 67 -2.12 2.44 -27.13
CA GLN A 67 -3.45 2.74 -27.66
C GLN A 67 -4.43 1.58 -27.42
N GLN A 68 -4.04 0.36 -27.73
CA GLN A 68 -4.86 -0.84 -27.47
C GLN A 68 -5.20 -1.00 -25.99
N GLN A 69 -4.27 -0.67 -25.10
CA GLN A 69 -4.51 -0.72 -23.66
C GLN A 69 -5.54 0.33 -23.23
N GLU A 70 -5.49 1.54 -23.78
CA GLU A 70 -6.47 2.60 -23.52
C GLU A 70 -7.85 2.22 -24.02
N ASP A 71 -7.95 1.72 -25.26
CA ASP A 71 -9.22 1.29 -25.87
C ASP A 71 -9.85 0.13 -25.10
N ASN A 72 -9.04 -0.84 -24.65
CA ASN A 72 -9.51 -1.92 -23.80
C ASN A 72 -9.96 -1.40 -22.42
N ARG A 73 -9.27 -0.40 -21.85
CA ARG A 73 -9.65 0.20 -20.55
C ARG A 73 -10.98 0.95 -20.67
N SER A 74 -11.16 1.75 -21.72
CA SER A 74 -12.38 2.51 -21.95
C SER A 74 -13.57 1.58 -22.23
N SER A 75 -13.38 0.55 -23.05
CA SER A 75 -14.39 -0.48 -23.32
C SER A 75 -14.81 -1.24 -22.05
N LYS A 76 -13.84 -1.64 -21.20
CA LYS A 76 -14.14 -2.29 -19.91
C LYS A 76 -14.93 -1.40 -18.96
N GLU A 77 -14.60 -0.11 -18.91
CA GLU A 77 -15.33 0.84 -18.08
C GLU A 77 -16.77 1.07 -18.59
N GLU A 78 -16.95 1.11 -19.91
CA GLU A 78 -18.29 1.16 -20.50
C GLU A 78 -19.11 -0.10 -20.23
N ALA A 79 -18.52 -1.28 -20.41
CA ALA A 79 -19.19 -2.53 -20.07
C ALA A 79 -19.59 -2.57 -18.58
N ARG A 80 -18.74 -2.09 -17.68
CA ARG A 80 -19.05 -1.97 -16.25
C ARG A 80 -20.23 -1.01 -16.01
N ARG A 81 -20.22 0.15 -16.66
CA ARG A 81 -21.30 1.14 -16.57
C ARG A 81 -22.63 0.58 -17.05
N LEU A 82 -22.63 -0.10 -18.21
CA LEU A 82 -23.83 -0.71 -18.78
C LEU A 82 -24.37 -1.84 -17.90
N ARG A 83 -23.51 -2.73 -17.38
CA ARG A 83 -23.93 -3.78 -16.43
C ARG A 83 -24.56 -3.19 -15.17
N ASN A 84 -24.01 -2.10 -14.64
CA ASN A 84 -24.59 -1.43 -13.48
C ASN A 84 -25.95 -0.79 -13.79
N LYS A 85 -26.10 -0.20 -14.97
CA LYS A 85 -27.39 0.33 -15.44
C LYS A 85 -28.42 -0.79 -15.59
N LEU A 86 -28.04 -1.91 -16.21
CA LEU A 86 -28.89 -3.09 -16.37
C LEU A 86 -29.38 -3.62 -15.02
N LYS A 87 -28.45 -3.86 -14.08
CA LYS A 87 -28.81 -4.27 -12.70
C LYS A 87 -29.74 -3.30 -11.98
N THR A 88 -29.68 -2.01 -12.33
CA THR A 88 -30.57 -1.01 -11.75
C THR A 88 -31.96 -1.10 -12.37
N MET A 89 -32.04 -1.28 -13.69
CA MET A 89 -33.30 -1.50 -14.39
C MET A 89 -33.98 -2.80 -13.97
N GLU A 90 -33.23 -3.91 -13.87
CA GLU A 90 -33.73 -5.21 -13.39
C GLU A 90 -34.34 -5.11 -11.98
N ARG A 91 -33.67 -4.37 -11.08
CA ARG A 91 -34.21 -4.11 -9.73
C ARG A 91 -35.49 -3.29 -9.74
N ILE A 92 -35.58 -2.28 -10.62
CA ILE A 92 -36.79 -1.47 -10.77
C ILE A 92 -37.92 -2.33 -11.35
N GLU A 93 -37.65 -3.14 -12.36
CA GLU A 93 -38.62 -4.05 -12.96
C GLU A 93 -39.15 -5.03 -11.93
N GLN A 94 -38.28 -5.64 -11.12
CA GLN A 94 -38.69 -6.55 -10.04
C GLN A 94 -39.60 -5.85 -9.03
N LEU A 95 -39.29 -4.60 -8.65
CA LEU A 95 -40.14 -3.81 -7.76
C LEU A 95 -41.52 -3.57 -8.40
N LEU A 96 -41.57 -3.12 -9.66
CA LEU A 96 -42.82 -2.86 -10.36
C LEU A 96 -43.67 -4.13 -10.52
N GLN A 97 -43.05 -5.27 -10.83
CA GLN A 97 -43.74 -6.56 -10.93
C GLN A 97 -44.28 -7.02 -9.57
N SER A 98 -43.51 -6.84 -8.50
CA SER A 98 -43.97 -7.20 -7.14
C SER A 98 -45.17 -6.40 -6.65
N GLN A 99 -45.28 -5.14 -7.09
CA GLN A 99 -46.34 -4.20 -6.67
C GLN A 99 -47.56 -4.23 -7.61
N ARG A 100 -47.41 -4.76 -8.84
CA ARG A 100 -48.49 -4.87 -9.82
C ARG A 100 -49.78 -5.54 -9.26
N PRO A 101 -49.74 -6.70 -8.58
CA PRO A 101 -50.97 -7.35 -8.14
C PRO A 101 -51.75 -6.52 -7.10
N GLU A 102 -51.05 -5.84 -6.20
CA GLU A 102 -51.66 -4.96 -5.18
C GLU A 102 -52.34 -3.75 -5.84
N VAL A 103 -51.68 -3.14 -6.84
CA VAL A 103 -52.27 -2.05 -7.61
C VAL A 103 -53.50 -2.52 -8.41
N GLU A 104 -53.43 -3.71 -9.02
CA GLU A 104 -54.58 -4.29 -9.72
C GLU A 104 -55.75 -4.59 -8.79
N GLU A 105 -55.49 -5.01 -7.54
CA GLU A 105 -56.50 -5.20 -6.50
C GLU A 105 -57.14 -3.87 -6.09
N MET A 106 -56.33 -2.84 -5.82
CA MET A 106 -56.82 -1.50 -5.50
C MET A 106 -57.71 -0.93 -6.61
N ILE A 107 -57.35 -1.13 -7.88
CA ILE A 107 -58.18 -0.70 -9.02
C ILE A 107 -59.52 -1.45 -9.03
N ARG A 108 -59.51 -2.76 -8.76
CA ARG A 108 -60.76 -3.56 -8.68
C ARG A 108 -61.65 -3.09 -7.53
N GLU A 109 -61.07 -2.77 -6.37
CA GLU A 109 -61.81 -2.32 -5.17
C GLU A 109 -62.40 -0.91 -5.33
N THR A 110 -61.63 0.01 -5.92
CA THR A 110 -62.09 1.40 -6.12
C THR A 110 -63.22 1.48 -7.15
N GLY A 111 -63.29 0.51 -8.08
CA GLY A 111 -64.33 0.42 -9.08
C GLY A 111 -64.16 1.41 -10.24
N PHE A 112 -65.24 1.65 -11.00
CA PHE A 112 -65.23 2.47 -12.21
C PHE A 112 -66.06 3.74 -12.03
N GLY A 113 -65.61 4.87 -12.58
CA GLY A 113 -66.35 6.13 -12.60
C GLY A 113 -65.52 7.35 -12.17
N GLN A 114 -66.09 8.55 -12.32
CA GLN A 114 -65.40 9.81 -12.05
C GLN A 114 -64.89 9.92 -10.60
N ALA A 115 -65.73 9.52 -9.62
CA ALA A 115 -65.34 9.56 -8.21
C ALA A 115 -64.17 8.62 -7.89
N ALA A 116 -64.12 7.42 -8.49
CA ALA A 116 -63.01 6.48 -8.34
C ALA A 116 -61.71 7.06 -8.90
N VAL A 117 -61.78 7.72 -10.06
CA VAL A 117 -60.64 8.41 -10.68
C VAL A 117 -60.14 9.55 -9.78
N GLU A 118 -61.05 10.36 -9.21
CA GLU A 118 -60.68 11.45 -8.29
C GLU A 118 -59.98 10.93 -7.03
N GLN A 119 -60.47 9.83 -6.44
CA GLN A 119 -59.82 9.21 -5.28
C GLN A 119 -58.42 8.68 -5.61
N LEU A 120 -58.25 7.97 -6.72
CA LEU A 120 -56.94 7.49 -7.17
C LEU A 120 -55.98 8.64 -7.49
N ALA A 121 -56.48 9.74 -8.04
CA ALA A 121 -55.68 10.95 -8.29
C ALA A 121 -55.20 11.60 -6.98
N ILE A 122 -56.08 11.73 -5.98
CA ILE A 122 -55.72 12.26 -4.65
C ILE A 122 -54.66 11.36 -4.00
N TYR A 123 -54.81 10.05 -4.08
CA TYR A 123 -53.84 9.09 -3.57
C TYR A 123 -52.47 9.24 -4.26
N CYS A 124 -52.44 9.28 -5.61
CA CYS A 124 -51.21 9.49 -6.37
C CYS A 124 -50.50 10.81 -6.01
N VAL A 125 -51.25 11.91 -5.86
CA VAL A 125 -50.69 13.22 -5.48
C VAL A 125 -50.11 13.17 -4.06
N SER A 126 -50.81 12.52 -3.13
CA SER A 126 -50.36 12.35 -1.75
C SER A 126 -49.08 11.53 -1.66
N LEU A 127 -49.03 10.39 -2.36
CA LEU A 127 -47.83 9.55 -2.46
C LEU A 127 -46.66 10.29 -3.10
N LYS A 128 -46.90 11.06 -4.16
CA LYS A 128 -45.84 11.85 -4.81
C LYS A 128 -45.24 12.86 -3.84
N LYS A 129 -46.06 13.52 -3.03
CA LYS A 129 -45.61 14.48 -2.01
C LYS A 129 -44.78 13.79 -0.92
N GLU A 130 -45.25 12.67 -0.38
CA GLU A 130 -44.52 11.85 0.59
C GLU A 130 -43.17 11.35 0.02
N TYR A 131 -43.14 10.93 -1.24
CA TYR A 131 -41.92 10.49 -1.91
C TYR A 131 -40.88 11.61 -2.02
N GLU A 132 -41.28 12.82 -2.44
CA GLU A 132 -40.35 13.96 -2.52
C GLU A 132 -39.83 14.35 -1.12
N ASN A 133 -40.70 14.35 -0.10
CA ASN A 133 -40.28 14.54 1.30
C ASN A 133 -39.23 13.50 1.72
N LEU A 134 -39.48 12.22 1.44
CA LEU A 134 -38.56 11.13 1.78
C LEU A 134 -37.23 11.24 1.01
N LYS A 135 -37.28 11.66 -0.25
CA LYS A 135 -36.10 11.90 -1.09
C LYS A 135 -35.24 13.03 -0.54
N GLU A 136 -35.85 14.12 -0.09
CA GLU A 136 -35.14 15.22 0.59
C GLU A 136 -34.55 14.77 1.93
N ALA A 137 -35.32 14.06 2.77
CA ALA A 137 -34.83 13.51 4.04
C ALA A 137 -33.68 12.51 3.84
N ARG A 138 -33.73 11.70 2.77
CA ARG A 138 -32.64 10.79 2.41
C ARG A 138 -31.40 11.56 1.97
N LYS A 139 -31.56 12.67 1.21
CA LYS A 139 -30.45 13.52 0.79
C LYS A 139 -29.75 14.14 2.00
N THR A 140 -30.49 14.73 2.93
CA THR A 140 -29.92 15.34 4.15
C THR A 140 -29.26 14.29 5.05
N SER A 141 -29.86 13.10 5.19
CA SER A 141 -29.26 11.97 5.91
C SER A 141 -27.95 11.49 5.28
N ALA A 142 -27.87 11.42 3.94
CA ALA A 142 -26.65 11.05 3.23
C ALA A 142 -25.53 12.09 3.42
N GLU A 143 -25.84 13.38 3.33
CA GLU A 143 -24.89 14.47 3.59
C GLU A 143 -24.33 14.41 5.02
N MET A 144 -25.19 14.14 6.00
CA MET A 144 -24.78 13.97 7.40
C MET A 144 -23.90 12.72 7.59
N THR A 145 -24.23 11.62 6.92
CA THR A 145 -23.42 10.40 6.95
C THR A 145 -22.01 10.64 6.38
N GLU A 146 -21.91 11.37 5.26
CA GLU A 146 -20.61 11.75 4.69
C GLU A 146 -19.81 12.69 5.59
N LYS A 147 -20.49 13.62 6.27
CA LYS A 147 -19.85 14.48 7.30
C LYS A 147 -19.28 13.63 8.43
N MET A 148 -20.06 12.71 8.98
CA MET A 148 -19.62 11.80 10.05
C MET A 148 -18.47 10.89 9.59
N LYS A 149 -18.46 10.39 8.36
CA LYS A 149 -17.33 9.62 7.81
C LYS A 149 -16.04 10.44 7.77
N LYS A 150 -16.10 11.70 7.35
CA LYS A 150 -14.93 12.61 7.34
C LYS A 150 -14.42 12.88 8.75
N GLU A 151 -15.32 13.12 9.70
CA GLU A 151 -14.98 13.31 11.11
C GLU A 151 -14.34 12.05 11.71
N LEU A 152 -14.91 10.87 11.44
CA LEU A 152 -14.35 9.58 11.86
C LEU A 152 -12.94 9.39 11.31
N PHE A 153 -12.71 9.65 10.02
CA PHE A 153 -11.38 9.56 9.42
C PHE A 153 -10.37 10.51 10.10
N SER A 154 -10.78 11.75 10.38
CA SER A 154 -9.95 12.73 11.09
C SER A 154 -9.60 12.27 12.51
N VAL A 155 -10.58 11.77 13.26
CA VAL A 155 -10.38 11.25 14.62
C VAL A 155 -9.49 10.00 14.59
N ASN A 156 -9.69 9.09 13.63
CA ASN A 156 -8.90 7.88 13.49
C ASN A 156 -7.42 8.21 13.19
N ASN A 157 -7.16 9.19 12.31
CA ASN A 157 -5.79 9.64 12.04
C ASN A 157 -5.13 10.26 13.28
N LYS A 158 -5.87 11.09 14.03
CA LYS A 158 -5.39 11.64 15.31
C LYS A 158 -5.09 10.53 16.32
N LEU A 159 -5.99 9.55 16.43
CA LEU A 159 -5.82 8.39 17.32
C LEU A 159 -4.57 7.59 16.94
N GLN A 160 -4.36 7.31 15.65
CA GLN A 160 -3.18 6.59 15.17
C GLN A 160 -1.89 7.35 15.52
N LYS A 161 -1.87 8.68 15.32
CA LYS A 161 -0.72 9.53 15.69
C LYS A 161 -0.43 9.45 17.19
N MET A 162 -1.43 9.68 18.04
CA MET A 162 -1.26 9.60 19.49
C MET A 162 -0.85 8.20 19.95
N THR A 163 -1.34 7.14 19.30
CA THR A 163 -0.95 5.75 19.60
C THR A 163 0.53 5.52 19.29
N SER A 164 1.04 6.04 18.16
CA SER A 164 2.47 5.94 17.83
C SER A 164 3.37 6.74 18.78
N GLU A 165 2.92 7.93 19.20
CA GLU A 165 3.63 8.74 20.20
C GLU A 165 3.64 8.06 21.58
N LEU A 166 2.54 7.42 21.97
CA LEU A 166 2.45 6.63 23.21
C LEU A 166 3.40 5.43 23.18
N GLU A 167 3.49 4.69 22.07
CA GLU A 167 4.41 3.54 22.00
C GLU A 167 5.88 4.01 22.02
N LYS A 168 6.21 5.13 21.35
CA LYS A 168 7.54 5.72 21.41
C LYS A 168 7.95 6.10 22.83
N THR A 169 7.09 6.81 23.56
CA THR A 169 7.36 7.21 24.95
C THR A 169 7.47 6.01 25.89
N LYS A 170 6.69 4.94 25.63
CA LYS A 170 6.80 3.68 26.37
C LYS A 170 8.11 2.95 26.11
N GLU A 171 8.65 3.00 24.89
CA GLU A 171 9.99 2.46 24.58
C GLU A 171 11.10 3.28 25.26
N GLU A 172 11.03 4.61 25.19
CA GLU A 172 11.95 5.52 25.88
C GLU A 172 11.93 5.28 27.41
N LEU A 173 10.75 5.06 28.00
CA LEU A 173 10.61 4.71 29.41
C LEU A 173 11.28 3.37 29.76
N LYS A 174 11.20 2.36 28.87
CA LYS A 174 11.89 1.08 29.08
C LYS A 174 13.41 1.24 29.02
N CYS A 175 13.92 2.06 28.11
CA CYS A 175 15.35 2.36 28.00
C CYS A 175 15.85 3.06 29.27
N THR A 176 15.20 4.15 29.70
CA THR A 176 15.55 4.87 30.93
C THR A 176 15.44 4.00 32.17
N GLN A 177 14.45 3.11 32.25
CA GLN A 177 14.34 2.13 33.33
C GLN A 177 15.52 1.15 33.37
N LYS A 178 16.02 0.72 32.20
CA LYS A 178 17.20 -0.16 32.11
C LYS A 178 18.46 0.57 32.58
N ASP A 179 18.62 1.83 32.17
CA ASP A 179 19.76 2.65 32.57
C ASP A 179 19.77 2.91 34.07
N LEU A 180 18.60 3.22 34.66
CA LEU A 180 18.46 3.34 36.12
C LEU A 180 18.88 2.06 36.85
N LYS A 181 18.44 0.89 36.39
CA LYS A 181 18.86 -0.40 36.97
C LYS A 181 20.36 -0.66 36.85
N ASN A 182 21.01 -0.17 35.79
CA ASN A 182 22.46 -0.30 35.63
C ASN A 182 23.20 0.64 36.58
N ALA A 183 22.74 1.89 36.71
CA ALA A 183 23.27 2.84 37.69
C ALA A 183 23.14 2.29 39.13
N ASP A 184 22.01 1.68 39.49
CA ASP A 184 21.82 1.04 40.80
C ASP A 184 22.85 -0.08 41.05
N LYS A 185 23.14 -0.91 40.04
CA LYS A 185 24.18 -1.96 40.14
C LYS A 185 25.57 -1.37 40.33
N GLU A 186 25.90 -0.30 39.61
CA GLU A 186 27.16 0.41 39.76
C GLU A 186 27.30 1.04 41.14
N ILE A 187 26.26 1.73 41.63
CA ILE A 187 26.21 2.28 42.99
C ILE A 187 26.43 1.17 44.02
N LEU A 188 25.77 0.02 43.88
CA LEU A 188 25.93 -1.11 44.79
C LEU A 188 27.35 -1.71 44.73
N SER A 189 27.96 -1.78 43.54
CA SER A 189 29.34 -2.20 43.35
C SER A 189 30.34 -1.24 44.01
N LEU A 190 30.14 0.07 43.81
CA LEU A 190 30.97 1.12 44.41
C LEU A 190 30.84 1.13 45.93
N LYS A 191 29.62 0.98 46.48
CA LYS A 191 29.40 0.81 47.93
C LYS A 191 30.19 -0.37 48.49
N LYS A 192 30.13 -1.55 47.84
CA LYS A 192 30.94 -2.72 48.24
C LYS A 192 32.45 -2.45 48.21
N LYS A 193 32.95 -1.75 47.17
CA LYS A 193 34.37 -1.36 47.10
C LYS A 193 34.75 -0.42 48.24
N ILE A 194 33.89 0.56 48.53
CA ILE A 194 34.08 1.49 49.66
C ILE A 194 34.12 0.71 50.99
N ASP A 195 33.20 -0.24 51.20
CA ASP A 195 33.17 -1.06 52.43
C ASP A 195 34.48 -1.85 52.61
N ILE A 196 34.98 -2.52 51.55
CA ILE A 196 36.26 -3.25 51.58
C ILE A 196 37.45 -2.31 51.89
N LEU A 197 37.47 -1.14 51.25
CA LEU A 197 38.51 -0.13 51.49
C LEU A 197 38.46 0.39 52.93
N GLN A 198 37.26 0.63 53.47
CA GLN A 198 37.07 1.04 54.87
C GLN A 198 37.53 -0.06 55.83
N ASP A 199 37.22 -1.33 55.57
CA ASP A 199 37.65 -2.46 56.41
C ASP A 199 39.18 -2.68 56.38
N THR A 200 39.81 -2.51 55.21
CA THR A 200 41.28 -2.54 55.10
C THR A 200 41.94 -1.44 55.93
N LEU A 201 41.32 -0.26 56.02
CA LEU A 201 41.82 0.85 56.83
C LEU A 201 41.64 0.64 58.36
N LYS A 202 40.76 -0.27 58.79
CA LYS A 202 40.50 -0.62 60.20
C LYS A 202 41.53 -1.60 60.81
N VAL A 203 42.49 -2.11 60.03
CA VAL A 203 43.52 -3.06 60.53
C VAL A 203 44.52 -2.36 61.49
N PRO A 204 44.93 -2.98 62.61
CA PRO A 204 45.79 -2.36 63.64
C PRO A 204 47.14 -1.82 63.11
N SER A 205 47.57 -0.67 63.67
CA SER A 205 48.58 0.24 63.09
C SER A 205 49.95 -0.35 62.79
N ALA A 206 50.38 -1.42 63.49
CA ALA A 206 51.65 -2.10 63.23
C ALA A 206 51.71 -2.68 61.80
N THR A 207 50.57 -3.17 61.29
CA THR A 207 50.45 -3.68 59.92
C THR A 207 50.24 -2.56 58.91
N ARG A 208 49.65 -1.42 59.33
CA ARG A 208 49.39 -0.24 58.50
C ARG A 208 50.68 0.45 58.06
N GLU A 209 51.66 0.62 58.95
CA GLU A 209 52.98 1.12 58.55
C GLU A 209 53.67 0.18 57.56
N THR A 210 53.61 -1.13 57.80
CA THR A 210 54.25 -2.14 56.95
C THR A 210 53.64 -2.20 55.55
N LEU A 211 52.31 -2.16 55.44
CA LEU A 211 51.60 -2.09 54.16
C LEU A 211 51.77 -0.74 53.46
N SER A 212 51.78 0.37 54.21
CA SER A 212 52.08 1.69 53.67
C SER A 212 53.49 1.72 53.08
N ARG A 213 54.50 1.21 53.80
CA ARG A 213 55.86 1.06 53.25
C ARG A 213 55.88 0.18 52.00
N LEU A 214 55.20 -0.97 51.97
CA LEU A 214 55.15 -1.83 50.78
C LEU A 214 54.54 -1.12 49.55
N VAL A 215 53.53 -0.28 49.75
CA VAL A 215 52.85 0.48 48.66
C VAL A 215 53.67 1.71 48.23
N PHE A 216 54.38 2.37 49.16
CA PHE A 216 55.17 3.58 48.88
C PHE A 216 56.66 3.32 48.54
N GLU A 217 57.20 2.14 48.87
CA GLU A 217 58.61 1.75 48.71
C GLU A 217 58.81 0.66 47.64
N SER A 218 57.73 0.17 47.04
CA SER A 218 57.81 -0.56 45.77
C SER A 218 58.32 0.42 44.69
N PRO A 219 59.42 0.13 43.98
CA PRO A 219 59.83 0.93 42.83
C PRO A 219 58.65 0.98 41.86
N VAL A 220 58.07 2.17 41.68
CA VAL A 220 56.98 2.35 40.72
C VAL A 220 57.56 2.03 39.33
N PRO A 221 56.92 1.14 38.56
CA PRO A 221 57.32 0.88 37.17
C PRO A 221 57.51 2.21 36.43
N MET A 222 58.63 2.34 35.72
CA MET A 222 58.97 3.54 34.95
C MET A 222 57.89 3.94 33.92
N GLU A 223 56.89 3.08 33.67
CA GLU A 223 55.74 3.32 32.80
C GLU A 223 54.67 4.31 33.31
N LEU A 224 54.71 4.79 34.56
CA LEU A 224 53.75 5.80 35.05
C LEU A 224 54.37 7.20 35.21
N GLN A 225 55.21 7.62 34.26
CA GLN A 225 55.34 9.05 34.01
C GLN A 225 53.96 9.59 33.65
N HIS A 226 53.46 10.57 34.42
CA HIS A 226 52.38 11.42 33.94
C HIS A 226 52.76 11.91 32.54
N PRO A 227 51.89 11.76 31.51
CA PRO A 227 52.14 12.44 30.26
C PRO A 227 52.18 13.93 30.59
N LYS A 228 53.38 14.51 30.62
CA LYS A 228 53.56 15.95 30.58
C LYS A 228 52.85 16.37 29.31
N LEU A 229 51.70 17.01 29.44
CA LEU A 229 51.06 17.68 28.32
C LEU A 229 52.04 18.74 27.85
N HIS A 230 52.82 18.37 26.84
CA HIS A 230 53.68 19.29 26.13
C HIS A 230 52.74 20.28 25.44
N ARG A 231 52.77 21.55 25.85
CA ARG A 231 52.23 22.64 25.03
C ARG A 231 53.08 22.63 23.74
N PRO A 232 52.50 22.38 22.55
CA PRO A 232 53.25 22.49 21.31
C PRO A 232 53.77 23.92 21.18
N SER A 233 55.05 24.07 20.88
CA SER A 233 55.74 25.37 20.78
C SER A 233 55.22 26.27 19.65
N HIS A 234 54.20 25.85 18.90
CA HIS A 234 53.57 26.64 17.85
C HIS A 234 52.08 26.30 17.71
N GLY A 235 51.23 27.31 17.92
CA GLY A 235 50.17 27.63 16.95
C GLY A 235 48.74 27.19 17.27
N ASN A 236 47.95 28.20 17.66
CA ASN A 236 46.49 28.33 17.53
C ASN A 236 45.63 27.73 18.65
N GLU A 237 45.38 28.57 19.65
CA GLU A 237 44.23 28.47 20.55
C GLU A 237 42.94 28.45 19.71
N ILE A 238 42.14 27.38 19.83
CA ILE A 238 40.79 27.33 19.28
C ILE A 238 39.95 28.22 20.18
N ASN A 239 39.63 29.42 19.68
CA ASN A 239 38.76 30.35 20.36
C ASN A 239 37.31 29.81 20.32
N LEU A 240 36.82 29.35 21.47
CA LEU A 240 35.46 28.84 21.66
C LEU A 240 34.39 29.95 21.73
N ASP A 241 34.77 31.21 21.50
CA ASP A 241 33.89 32.38 21.48
C ASP A 241 33.55 32.87 20.06
N ALA A 242 33.88 32.07 19.03
CA ALA A 242 33.42 32.33 17.66
C ALA A 242 31.92 32.05 17.55
N THR A 243 31.14 33.09 17.84
CA THR A 243 29.68 33.14 17.68
C THR A 243 29.32 32.95 16.21
N TYR A 244 29.00 31.72 15.80
CA TYR A 244 28.32 31.47 14.53
C TYR A 244 26.83 31.69 14.74
N ASN A 245 26.36 32.87 14.29
CA ASN A 245 24.97 33.25 14.28
C ASN A 245 24.22 32.46 13.19
N VAL A 246 23.63 31.33 13.57
CA VAL A 246 22.71 30.56 12.74
C VAL A 246 21.30 30.82 13.26
N ASP A 247 20.52 31.60 12.50
CA ASP A 247 19.11 31.86 12.77
C ASP A 247 18.35 30.52 12.82
N THR A 248 17.99 30.12 14.03
CA THR A 248 17.14 28.96 14.30
C THR A 248 15.74 29.50 14.61
N PRO A 249 14.73 29.28 13.75
CA PRO A 249 13.39 29.79 14.03
C PRO A 249 12.76 29.09 15.24
N GLU A 250 12.37 29.87 16.25
CA GLU A 250 11.74 29.39 17.46
C GLU A 250 10.35 28.77 17.23
N HIS A 251 10.07 27.71 17.98
CA HIS A 251 8.74 27.19 18.23
C HIS A 251 8.12 27.93 19.42
N GLN A 252 7.02 28.67 19.23
CA GLN A 252 5.94 28.80 20.23
C GLN A 252 4.64 29.44 19.65
N PRO A 253 3.47 29.39 20.35
CA PRO A 253 2.21 28.86 19.83
C PRO A 253 1.20 29.90 19.30
N CYS A 254 0.11 29.38 18.70
CA CYS A 254 -1.11 30.03 18.20
C CYS A 254 -1.54 31.37 18.86
N THR A 255 -1.79 32.42 18.07
CA THR A 255 -3.15 33.02 17.84
C THR A 255 -3.18 34.16 16.79
N THR A 256 -4.13 34.02 15.84
CA THR A 256 -5.00 35.02 15.13
C THR A 256 -4.49 36.21 14.27
N LEU A 257 -5.24 36.36 13.15
CA LEU A 257 -5.65 37.55 12.35
C LEU A 257 -4.90 37.93 11.05
N PHE A 258 -5.60 37.62 9.93
CA PHE A 258 -5.83 38.38 8.67
C PHE A 258 -4.71 39.17 7.96
N GLY A 259 -4.55 38.91 6.66
CA GLY A 259 -4.07 39.89 5.68
C GLY A 259 -3.30 39.30 4.48
N PRO A 260 -3.71 39.54 3.22
CA PRO A 260 -3.18 38.82 2.06
C PRO A 260 -2.03 39.60 1.39
N GLU A 261 -1.11 38.92 0.68
CA GLU A 261 -0.64 39.41 -0.63
C GLU A 261 0.24 38.42 -1.42
N LYS A 262 -0.06 38.40 -2.73
CA LYS A 262 0.76 38.16 -3.93
C LYS A 262 1.57 36.87 -4.10
N LYS A 263 1.08 36.08 -5.07
CA LYS A 263 1.76 34.99 -5.77
C LYS A 263 2.81 35.54 -6.73
N GLN A 264 4.01 34.96 -6.72
CA GLN A 264 4.93 34.99 -7.85
C GLN A 264 5.36 33.54 -8.18
N LYS A 265 5.02 33.12 -9.40
CA LYS A 265 5.37 31.81 -9.98
C LYS A 265 6.85 31.80 -10.36
N LEU A 266 7.56 30.72 -10.06
CA LEU A 266 8.71 30.32 -10.86
C LEU A 266 8.74 28.80 -11.04
N ASP A 267 8.80 28.43 -12.31
CA ASP A 267 8.82 27.10 -12.90
C ASP A 267 10.23 26.48 -12.81
N LYS A 268 10.36 25.25 -12.29
CA LYS A 268 11.54 24.39 -12.47
C LYS A 268 11.14 22.89 -12.44
N LYS A 269 11.32 22.22 -13.58
CA LYS A 269 11.25 20.76 -13.78
C LYS A 269 12.34 20.02 -12.96
N PRO A 270 12.06 18.81 -12.42
CA PRO A 270 13.09 17.89 -11.90
C PRO A 270 13.61 16.88 -12.96
N PRO A 271 14.83 16.33 -12.81
CA PRO A 271 15.43 15.35 -13.71
C PRO A 271 15.07 13.89 -13.34
N PRO A 272 15.27 12.91 -14.24
CA PRO A 272 14.80 11.54 -14.06
C PRO A 272 15.84 10.67 -13.33
N VAL A 273 15.36 9.85 -12.38
CA VAL A 273 16.15 8.80 -11.72
C VAL A 273 16.01 7.50 -12.50
N VAL A 274 17.15 6.98 -12.94
CA VAL A 274 17.35 5.67 -13.55
C VAL A 274 17.30 4.61 -12.44
N ASN A 275 16.38 3.64 -12.54
CA ASN A 275 16.47 2.41 -11.76
C ASN A 275 16.90 1.26 -12.68
N LEU A 276 18.10 0.78 -12.40
CA LEU A 276 18.78 -0.34 -13.02
C LEU A 276 18.39 -1.62 -12.24
N ALA A 277 17.54 -2.47 -12.82
CA ALA A 277 17.45 -3.87 -12.42
C ALA A 277 17.08 -4.74 -13.64
N LYS A 278 18.15 -5.28 -14.24
CA LYS A 278 18.21 -6.47 -15.12
C LYS A 278 17.60 -7.67 -14.35
N LYS A 279 16.92 -8.69 -14.89
CA LYS A 279 17.09 -9.55 -16.09
C LYS A 279 15.78 -10.37 -16.23
N VAL A 280 15.18 -10.50 -17.42
CA VAL A 280 15.26 -11.65 -18.36
C VAL A 280 14.80 -13.00 -17.76
N LEU A 281 13.71 -13.60 -18.27
CA LEU A 281 13.73 -14.73 -19.23
C LEU A 281 12.31 -15.31 -19.55
N LYS A 282 11.98 -15.32 -20.86
CA LYS A 282 11.14 -16.23 -21.67
C LYS A 282 9.69 -16.63 -21.28
N GLU A 283 8.76 -16.09 -22.08
CA GLU A 283 8.00 -16.78 -23.14
C GLU A 283 7.65 -18.28 -22.98
N THR A 284 6.36 -18.59 -22.86
CA THR A 284 5.71 -19.70 -23.59
C THR A 284 4.23 -19.34 -23.80
N VAL A 285 3.78 -19.52 -25.05
CA VAL A 285 2.44 -19.29 -25.58
C VAL A 285 1.66 -20.62 -25.56
N GLU A 286 0.43 -20.63 -25.03
CA GLU A 286 -0.81 -21.13 -25.67
C GLU A 286 -1.94 -21.40 -24.65
N ASN A 287 -3.12 -20.85 -24.98
CA ASN A 287 -4.48 -21.37 -24.89
C ASN A 287 -4.85 -22.47 -23.86
N GLY A 288 -5.90 -22.19 -23.07
CA GLY A 288 -6.67 -23.24 -22.39
C GLY A 288 -7.51 -22.75 -21.21
N THR A 289 -8.82 -22.63 -21.43
CA THR A 289 -9.88 -22.60 -20.41
C THR A 289 -9.67 -23.72 -19.38
N LEU A 290 -9.78 -23.45 -18.08
CA LEU A 290 -10.43 -24.33 -17.08
C LEU A 290 -10.35 -23.72 -15.67
N ASP A 291 -11.47 -23.89 -14.98
CA ASP A 291 -11.71 -23.67 -13.56
C ASP A 291 -10.87 -24.63 -12.69
N LEU A 292 -10.72 -24.28 -11.39
CA LEU A 292 -9.97 -24.95 -10.30
C LEU A 292 -8.45 -24.74 -10.21
N GLU A 293 -8.02 -24.10 -9.12
CA GLU A 293 -7.25 -24.69 -8.00
C GLU A 293 -6.52 -23.59 -7.21
N ASP A 294 -7.09 -23.24 -6.05
CA ASP A 294 -6.55 -22.34 -5.01
C ASP A 294 -5.27 -22.90 -4.32
N ASP A 295 -4.81 -24.08 -4.74
CA ASP A 295 -3.64 -24.77 -4.14
C ASP A 295 -2.30 -24.41 -4.81
N ALA A 296 -2.31 -23.84 -6.03
CA ALA A 296 -1.09 -23.44 -6.73
C ALA A 296 -0.45 -22.14 -6.20
N LEU A 297 -1.23 -21.28 -5.52
CA LEU A 297 -0.75 -20.00 -4.98
C LEU A 297 -0.05 -20.13 -3.62
N LYS A 298 -0.17 -21.28 -2.94
CA LYS A 298 0.50 -21.51 -1.64
C LYS A 298 2.02 -21.69 -1.76
N GLY A 299 2.52 -22.00 -2.95
CA GLY A 299 3.95 -22.22 -3.22
C GLY A 299 4.77 -20.95 -3.51
N LEU A 300 4.11 -19.82 -3.80
CA LEU A 300 4.78 -18.61 -4.31
C LEU A 300 5.15 -17.58 -3.23
N LEU A 301 4.76 -17.80 -1.97
CA LEU A 301 4.96 -16.83 -0.89
C LEU A 301 6.00 -17.32 0.14
N PRO A 302 6.91 -16.44 0.61
CA PRO A 302 7.87 -16.76 1.67
C PRO A 302 7.18 -17.30 2.94
N ALA A 303 7.79 -18.31 3.57
CA ALA A 303 7.23 -19.07 4.68
C ALA A 303 6.77 -18.22 5.89
N PHE A 304 7.31 -17.02 6.08
CA PHE A 304 6.94 -16.13 7.18
C PHE A 304 5.59 -15.42 6.99
N ILE A 305 5.02 -15.41 5.78
CA ILE A 305 3.70 -14.80 5.50
C ILE A 305 2.56 -15.81 5.73
N ARG A 306 2.87 -17.11 5.82
CA ARG A 306 1.87 -18.20 5.88
C ARG A 306 1.12 -18.29 7.22
N ASN A 307 1.60 -17.65 8.28
CA ASN A 307 1.06 -17.81 9.64
C ASN A 307 -0.08 -16.85 10.01
N SER A 308 -0.55 -15.98 9.10
CA SER A 308 -1.46 -14.88 9.44
C SER A 308 -2.94 -15.11 9.11
N PHE A 309 -3.35 -16.27 8.57
CA PHE A 309 -4.72 -16.47 8.07
C PHE A 309 -5.48 -17.70 8.60
N LEU A 310 -5.13 -18.23 9.77
CA LEU A 310 -5.87 -19.34 10.38
C LEU A 310 -6.04 -19.15 11.89
N SER A 311 -7.05 -18.38 12.29
CA SER A 311 -7.63 -18.44 13.63
C SER A 311 -9.11 -18.79 13.56
N LYS A 312 -9.43 -19.97 13.00
CA LYS A 312 -10.71 -20.65 13.27
C LYS A 312 -10.47 -21.67 14.38
N LYS A 313 -11.07 -21.41 15.53
CA LYS A 313 -11.07 -22.25 16.74
C LYS A 313 -11.95 -23.50 16.50
N PRO A 314 -11.55 -24.71 16.93
CA PRO A 314 -12.38 -25.89 16.76
C PRO A 314 -13.48 -25.95 17.83
N SER A 315 -14.72 -26.23 17.40
CA SER A 315 -15.83 -26.62 18.27
C SER A 315 -15.79 -28.12 18.48
N SER A 316 -15.74 -28.59 19.73
CA SER A 316 -16.08 -29.97 20.08
C SER A 316 -16.45 -30.09 21.56
N GLY A 317 -17.67 -30.59 21.81
CA GLY A 317 -17.94 -31.56 22.87
C GLY A 317 -18.37 -31.03 24.24
N GLY A 318 -19.68 -31.01 24.50
CA GLY A 318 -20.25 -30.93 25.84
C GLY A 318 -21.65 -31.55 25.88
N LEU A 319 -21.74 -32.81 26.34
CA LEU A 319 -22.96 -33.49 26.76
C LEU A 319 -23.66 -32.69 27.87
N LEU A 320 -24.93 -32.27 27.67
CA LEU A 320 -26.06 -32.50 28.60
C LEU A 320 -27.33 -31.77 28.12
N GLY A 321 -28.47 -32.48 28.16
CA GLY A 321 -29.74 -31.91 28.62
C GLY A 321 -30.66 -31.27 27.58
N SER A 322 -31.72 -32.02 27.22
CA SER A 322 -32.97 -31.45 26.69
C SER A 322 -33.55 -30.45 27.70
N HIS A 323 -33.67 -29.17 27.32
CA HIS A 323 -34.44 -28.23 28.14
C HIS A 323 -35.11 -27.13 27.33
N LYS A 324 -36.33 -26.82 27.76
CA LYS A 324 -37.36 -26.03 27.10
C LYS A 324 -36.96 -24.56 26.94
N ASN A 325 -37.49 -23.97 25.87
CA ASN A 325 -37.48 -22.55 25.54
C ASN A 325 -37.67 -21.63 26.75
N MET A 326 -36.62 -20.90 27.14
CA MET A 326 -36.71 -19.61 27.82
C MET A 326 -35.52 -18.75 27.40
N GLY A 327 -35.80 -17.55 26.87
CA GLY A 327 -34.77 -16.57 26.55
C GLY A 327 -33.93 -16.24 27.78
N SER A 328 -32.62 -16.49 27.71
CA SER A 328 -31.70 -16.19 28.80
C SER A 328 -31.34 -14.69 28.78
N VAL A 329 -31.79 -13.96 29.79
CA VAL A 329 -31.43 -12.55 30.00
C VAL A 329 -30.08 -12.48 30.70
N ARG A 330 -29.05 -11.93 30.04
CA ARG A 330 -27.74 -11.67 30.66
C ARG A 330 -27.69 -10.25 31.18
N THR A 331 -27.27 -10.08 32.43
CA THR A 331 -27.06 -8.77 33.05
C THR A 331 -25.59 -8.38 32.87
N GLY A 332 -25.33 -7.24 32.24
CA GLY A 332 -23.97 -6.76 31.94
C GLY A 332 -23.79 -5.29 32.32
N TYR A 333 -22.54 -4.91 32.58
CA TYR A 333 -22.18 -3.52 32.84
C TYR A 333 -22.18 -2.74 31.51
N ASP A 334 -22.93 -1.64 31.45
CA ASP A 334 -23.20 -0.90 30.20
C ASP A 334 -22.23 0.27 29.94
N GLY A 335 -21.20 0.43 30.77
CA GLY A 335 -20.21 1.49 30.62
C GLY A 335 -20.69 2.88 31.05
N MET A 336 -21.90 3.02 31.59
CA MET A 336 -22.44 4.28 32.13
C MET A 336 -22.67 4.23 33.65
N GLY A 337 -22.05 3.27 34.34
CA GLY A 337 -22.21 3.13 35.79
C GLY A 337 -23.43 2.29 36.22
N GLY A 338 -24.11 1.61 35.30
CA GLY A 338 -25.26 0.74 35.57
C GLY A 338 -25.07 -0.72 35.15
N ARG A 339 -25.90 -1.61 35.71
CA ARG A 339 -26.07 -2.99 35.21
C ARG A 339 -27.38 -3.07 34.44
N THR A 340 -27.30 -3.23 33.13
CA THR A 340 -28.46 -3.32 32.24
C THR A 340 -28.68 -4.76 31.78
N LYS A 341 -29.95 -5.15 31.63
CA LYS A 341 -30.40 -6.49 31.23
C LYS A 341 -30.45 -6.54 29.70
N PHE A 342 -29.65 -7.38 29.07
CA PHE A 342 -29.66 -7.55 27.61
C PHE A 342 -30.31 -8.90 27.26
N ILE A 343 -31.25 -8.86 26.31
CA ILE A 343 -31.83 -10.07 25.71
C ILE A 343 -30.85 -10.54 24.64
N GLN A 344 -30.33 -11.75 24.78
CA GLN A 344 -29.48 -12.36 23.77
C GLN A 344 -30.36 -12.71 22.54
N PRO A 345 -30.08 -12.17 21.34
CA PRO A 345 -30.80 -12.58 20.14
C PRO A 345 -30.58 -14.07 19.88
N THR A 346 -31.67 -14.81 19.68
CA THR A 346 -31.63 -16.23 19.26
C THR A 346 -30.86 -16.34 17.95
N ASN A 347 -30.10 -17.43 17.79
CA ASN A 347 -29.26 -17.68 16.62
C ASN A 347 -30.10 -17.64 15.32
N LEU A 348 -29.67 -16.85 14.34
CA LEU A 348 -30.34 -16.71 13.04
C LEU A 348 -30.41 -18.02 12.24
N GLU A 349 -29.61 -19.03 12.58
CA GLU A 349 -29.67 -20.36 11.96
C GLU A 349 -30.89 -21.19 12.40
N GLU A 350 -31.61 -20.79 13.46
CA GLU A 350 -32.79 -21.50 13.96
C GLU A 350 -34.12 -21.00 13.36
N ILE A 351 -34.11 -19.91 12.59
CA ILE A 351 -35.31 -19.40 11.93
C ILE A 351 -35.50 -20.09 10.57
N ARG A 352 -35.85 -21.38 10.60
CA ARG A 352 -36.49 -22.03 9.45
C ARG A 352 -37.99 -21.74 9.48
N PRO A 353 -38.61 -21.31 8.38
CA PRO A 353 -40.07 -21.30 8.30
C PRO A 353 -40.58 -22.74 8.45
N LEU A 354 -41.42 -22.95 9.47
CA LEU A 354 -42.10 -24.21 9.72
C LEU A 354 -42.89 -24.61 8.47
N SER A 355 -42.68 -25.83 7.97
CA SER A 355 -43.49 -26.39 6.88
C SER A 355 -44.94 -26.47 7.35
N VAL A 356 -45.83 -25.75 6.67
CA VAL A 356 -47.27 -25.84 6.92
C VAL A 356 -47.74 -27.23 6.51
N ARG A 357 -48.16 -28.05 7.48
CA ARG A 357 -48.82 -29.34 7.22
C ARG A 357 -50.06 -29.09 6.37
N SER A 358 -50.12 -29.71 5.19
CA SER A 358 -51.31 -29.75 4.37
C SER A 358 -52.43 -30.48 5.12
N LYS A 359 -53.58 -29.83 5.27
CA LYS A 359 -54.79 -30.44 5.82
C LYS A 359 -55.36 -31.43 4.81
N LYS A 360 -55.75 -32.62 5.30
CA LYS A 360 -56.43 -33.68 4.55
C LYS A 360 -57.72 -33.15 3.92
N LYS A 361 -57.92 -33.49 2.65
CA LYS A 361 -59.17 -33.31 1.88
C LYS A 361 -60.30 -34.12 2.53
N VAL A 362 -61.44 -33.48 2.77
CA VAL A 362 -62.74 -34.14 3.00
C VAL A 362 -63.61 -33.84 1.78
N SER A 363 -64.10 -34.89 1.14
CA SER A 363 -64.91 -34.87 -0.08
C SER A 363 -66.40 -35.02 0.22
N ARG A 364 -67.27 -34.21 -0.42
CA ARG A 364 -68.63 -34.59 -0.86
C ARG A 364 -69.24 -33.51 -1.80
N PRO A 365 -70.35 -33.77 -2.53
CA PRO A 365 -70.32 -33.91 -3.99
C PRO A 365 -71.09 -32.82 -4.76
N ALA A 366 -71.04 -32.96 -6.10
CA ALA A 366 -71.38 -32.03 -7.16
C ALA A 366 -72.86 -31.64 -7.34
N SER A 367 -73.05 -30.47 -7.97
CA SER A 367 -74.09 -30.09 -8.95
C SER A 367 -73.78 -28.63 -9.36
N ALA A 368 -73.86 -28.11 -10.59
CA ALA A 368 -74.03 -28.58 -11.97
C ALA A 368 -73.82 -27.34 -12.88
N ALA A 369 -73.59 -27.57 -14.17
CA ALA A 369 -73.57 -26.63 -15.31
C ALA A 369 -72.30 -25.74 -15.47
N SER A 370 -71.38 -26.05 -16.41
CA SER A 370 -71.38 -25.72 -17.87
C SER A 370 -71.11 -24.23 -18.10
N SER A 371 -70.17 -23.72 -18.91
CA SER A 371 -69.52 -24.13 -20.18
C SER A 371 -68.48 -23.01 -20.44
N ALA A 372 -67.22 -23.18 -20.86
CA ALA A 372 -66.62 -23.76 -22.07
C ALA A 372 -65.62 -22.72 -22.63
N PHE A 373 -64.65 -23.22 -23.43
CA PHE A 373 -63.61 -22.51 -24.21
C PHE A 373 -62.35 -22.09 -23.42
N SER A 374 -61.19 -22.77 -23.54
CA SER A 374 -60.24 -22.82 -24.68
C SER A 374 -59.71 -21.42 -25.04
N SER A 375 -58.43 -21.11 -25.24
CA SER A 375 -57.27 -21.91 -25.65
C SER A 375 -56.04 -20.98 -25.67
N SER A 376 -54.86 -21.53 -25.38
CA SER A 376 -53.56 -21.35 -26.03
C SER A 376 -53.06 -20.00 -26.57
N SER A 377 -51.72 -19.87 -26.50
CA SER A 377 -50.85 -19.18 -27.48
C SER A 377 -50.77 -17.65 -27.34
N SER A 378 -49.65 -16.94 -27.57
CA SER A 378 -48.33 -17.29 -28.06
C SER A 378 -47.34 -16.22 -27.58
N GLN A 379 -46.09 -16.65 -27.43
CA GLN A 379 -44.89 -15.85 -27.38
C GLN A 379 -44.71 -15.03 -28.68
N ALA A 380 -44.40 -13.74 -28.58
CA ALA A 380 -43.99 -12.91 -29.72
C ALA A 380 -42.62 -12.28 -29.45
N ARG A 381 -41.67 -12.60 -30.34
CA ARG A 381 -40.31 -12.09 -30.43
C ARG A 381 -40.32 -10.67 -31.00
N MET A 382 -39.42 -9.82 -30.50
CA MET A 382 -39.07 -8.54 -31.13
C MET A 382 -37.70 -8.69 -31.79
N ASP A 383 -37.66 -8.53 -33.10
CA ASP A 383 -36.45 -8.31 -33.87
C ASP A 383 -36.72 -7.21 -34.90
N THR A 384 -35.64 -6.50 -35.23
CA THR A 384 -35.43 -5.62 -36.39
C THR A 384 -35.76 -4.13 -36.24
N PHE A 385 -34.70 -3.33 -36.05
CA PHE A 385 -34.58 -2.02 -36.68
C PHE A 385 -33.25 -1.99 -37.44
N LEU A 386 -33.35 -1.75 -38.75
CA LEU A 386 -32.31 -1.20 -39.60
C LEU A 386 -32.41 0.33 -39.54
#